data_AF-A0A9D9BZY3-F1
#
_entry.id   AF-A0A9D9BZY3-F1
#
_cell.length_a   1.000
_cell.length_b   1.000
_cell.length_c   1.000
_cell.angle_alpha   90.00
_cell.angle_beta   90.00
_cell.angle_gamma   90.00
#
_symmetry.space_group_name_H-M   'P 1'
#
loop_
_entity.id
_entity.type
_entity.pdbx_description
1 polymer ?
#
loop_
_entity_poly.entity_id
_entity_poly.type
_entity_poly.pdbx_seq_one_letter_code
_entity_poly.pdbx_strand_id
1 'polypeptide(L)'
;MARKGLKQSDVAREINVSRQLLSYVVSGRREMSLQLSSRLESFFSLPDGELFKLQAVDAVKQHKQKLRNRLCDRLVKCNAFWSYDVKSYDAIPDEEIIEKCFMMLDMNDIELMFELYPRKRIRQVWQERMAIQGEYMKMLNVMISMYYFGIKEPEKYLEKIERQHINKLLKQSVYASGIDC
;
A
#
# COMPACT_ATOMS: atom_id res chain seq x y z
N MET A 1 -23.42 27.73 3.69
CA MET A 1 -23.25 27.78 2.21
C MET A 1 -21.79 28.08 1.92
N ALA A 2 -21.08 27.22 1.16
CA ALA A 2 -19.66 27.44 0.86
C ALA A 2 -19.47 28.67 -0.06
N ARG A 3 -18.61 29.61 0.35
CA ARG A 3 -18.29 30.83 -0.41
C ARG A 3 -17.53 30.45 -1.70
N LYS A 4 -18.15 30.59 -2.88
CA LYS A 4 -17.52 30.30 -4.20
C LYS A 4 -17.06 31.58 -4.90
N GLY A 5 -16.00 31.48 -5.71
CA GLY A 5 -15.52 32.59 -6.57
C GLY A 5 -14.54 33.57 -5.90
N LEU A 6 -14.04 33.28 -4.71
CA LEU A 6 -13.11 34.14 -3.98
C LEU A 6 -11.69 34.04 -4.55
N LYS A 7 -11.00 35.19 -4.69
CA LYS A 7 -9.57 35.20 -5.00
C LYS A 7 -8.76 34.85 -3.76
N GLN A 8 -7.64 34.17 -3.93
CA GLN A 8 -6.71 33.88 -2.82
C GLN A 8 -6.27 35.14 -2.06
N SER A 9 -6.16 36.29 -2.75
CA SER A 9 -5.85 37.58 -2.12
C SER A 9 -6.91 38.03 -1.12
N ASP A 10 -8.18 37.75 -1.39
CA ASP A 10 -9.30 38.19 -0.55
C ASP A 10 -9.40 37.29 0.67
N VAL A 11 -9.23 35.98 0.46
CA VAL A 11 -9.15 35.00 1.55
C VAL A 11 -7.97 35.32 2.48
N ALA A 12 -6.77 35.56 1.93
CA ALA A 12 -5.57 35.84 2.72
C ALA A 12 -5.73 37.09 3.60
N ARG A 13 -6.39 38.13 3.05
CA ARG A 13 -6.68 39.38 3.77
C ARG A 13 -7.65 39.15 4.92
N GLU A 14 -8.75 38.44 4.68
CA GLU A 14 -9.76 38.19 5.72
C GLU A 14 -9.20 37.38 6.89
N ILE A 15 -8.42 36.33 6.59
CA ILE A 15 -7.86 35.46 7.63
C ILE A 15 -6.54 36.00 8.22
N ASN A 16 -6.16 37.23 7.84
CA ASN A 16 -4.97 37.93 8.29
C ASN A 16 -3.67 37.11 8.14
N VAL A 17 -3.40 36.63 6.91
CA VAL A 17 -2.17 35.93 6.54
C VAL A 17 -1.59 36.47 5.23
N SER A 18 -0.30 36.21 4.97
CA SER A 18 0.30 36.62 3.71
C SER A 18 -0.26 35.80 2.53
N ARG A 19 -0.51 36.47 1.39
CA ARG A 19 -0.91 35.80 0.15
C ARG A 19 0.12 34.76 -0.29
N GLN A 20 1.40 35.04 -0.07
CA GLN A 20 2.49 34.12 -0.41
C GLN A 20 2.41 32.82 0.39
N LEU A 21 2.12 32.90 1.69
CA LEU A 21 1.90 31.71 2.52
C LEU A 21 0.76 30.86 1.96
N LEU A 22 -0.38 31.48 1.67
CA LEU A 22 -1.54 30.77 1.12
C LEU A 22 -1.23 30.16 -0.26
N SER A 23 -0.49 30.87 -1.10
CA SER A 23 -0.03 30.36 -2.41
C SER A 23 0.86 29.13 -2.28
N TYR A 24 1.82 29.12 -1.35
CA TYR A 24 2.69 27.96 -1.12
C TYR A 24 1.94 26.75 -0.58
N VAL A 25 0.95 26.97 0.28
CA VAL A 25 0.09 25.88 0.77
C VAL A 25 -0.78 25.33 -0.35
N VAL A 26 -1.46 26.17 -1.13
CA VAL A 26 -2.33 25.73 -2.24
C VAL A 26 -1.55 25.03 -3.34
N SER A 27 -0.31 25.46 -3.61
CA SER A 27 0.57 24.80 -4.58
C SER A 27 1.26 23.54 -4.05
N GLY A 28 1.00 23.13 -2.81
CA GLY A 28 1.63 21.95 -2.19
C GLY A 28 3.12 22.12 -1.87
N ARG A 29 3.67 23.34 -1.97
CA ARG A 29 5.08 23.64 -1.67
C ARG A 29 5.36 23.77 -0.18
N ARG A 30 4.31 23.90 0.64
CA ARG A 30 4.40 24.04 2.08
C ARG A 30 3.22 23.37 2.77
N GLU A 31 3.51 22.68 3.87
CA GLU A 31 2.48 22.15 4.76
C GLU A 31 1.73 23.28 5.48
N MET A 32 0.41 23.12 5.57
CA MET A 32 -0.46 23.97 6.36
C MET A 32 -0.19 23.74 7.86
N SER A 33 -0.09 24.83 8.62
CA SER A 33 -0.05 24.76 10.08
C SER A 33 -1.46 24.63 10.66
N LEU A 34 -1.58 24.10 11.88
CA LEU A 34 -2.85 24.01 12.61
C LEU A 34 -3.54 25.37 12.74
N GLN A 35 -2.78 26.44 13.01
CA GLN A 35 -3.35 27.79 13.10
C GLN A 35 -3.94 28.27 11.76
N LEU A 36 -3.28 27.95 10.64
CA LEU A 36 -3.78 28.31 9.31
C LEU A 36 -5.01 27.46 8.95
N SER A 37 -5.04 26.17 9.30
CA SER A 37 -6.20 25.31 9.06
C SER A 37 -7.42 25.81 9.81
N SER A 38 -7.32 26.11 11.12
CA SER A 38 -8.46 26.61 11.90
C SER A 38 -9.00 27.94 11.36
N ARG A 39 -8.13 28.86 10.91
CA ARG A 39 -8.55 30.12 10.30
C ARG A 39 -9.29 29.91 8.97
N LEU A 40 -8.79 29.00 8.13
CA LEU A 40 -9.43 28.66 6.85
C LEU A 40 -10.77 27.94 7.09
N GLU A 41 -10.81 27.00 8.02
CA GLU A 41 -12.02 26.26 8.39
C GLU A 41 -13.11 27.20 8.90
N SER A 42 -12.77 28.12 9.79
CA SER A 42 -13.68 29.17 10.26
C SER A 42 -14.19 30.04 9.10
N PHE A 43 -13.29 30.50 8.22
CA PHE A 43 -13.64 31.34 7.07
C PHE A 43 -14.58 30.65 6.07
N PHE A 44 -14.35 29.37 5.79
CA PHE A 44 -15.17 28.59 4.85
C PHE A 44 -16.36 27.87 5.51
N SER A 45 -16.52 28.00 6.83
CA SER A 45 -17.53 27.29 7.62
C SER A 45 -17.41 25.76 7.47
N LEU A 46 -16.17 25.26 7.52
CA LEU A 46 -15.86 23.83 7.53
C LEU A 46 -15.82 23.30 8.99
N PRO A 47 -16.02 21.99 9.18
CA PRO A 47 -15.78 21.36 10.48
C PRO A 47 -14.32 21.51 10.94
N ASP A 48 -14.13 21.65 12.24
CA ASP A 48 -12.79 21.75 12.85
C ASP A 48 -11.94 20.51 12.54
N GLY A 49 -10.72 20.74 12.08
CA GLY A 49 -9.72 19.69 11.79
C GLY A 49 -9.88 18.99 10.44
N GLU A 50 -10.87 19.34 9.62
CA GLU A 50 -11.10 18.75 8.31
C GLU A 50 -9.92 18.96 7.36
N LEU A 51 -9.40 20.18 7.25
CA LEU A 51 -8.28 20.48 6.34
C LEU A 51 -6.99 19.82 6.81
N PHE A 52 -6.77 19.78 8.13
CA PHE A 52 -5.59 19.14 8.70
C PHE A 52 -5.61 17.63 8.49
N LYS A 53 -6.78 16.99 8.65
CA LYS A 53 -6.99 15.58 8.32
C LYS A 53 -6.72 15.29 6.85
N LEU A 54 -7.24 16.12 5.94
CA LEU A 54 -7.02 15.96 4.49
C LEU A 54 -5.52 16.06 4.15
N GLN A 55 -4.80 17.02 4.74
CA GLN A 55 -3.35 17.13 4.56
C GLN A 55 -2.61 15.88 5.03
N ALA A 56 -2.95 15.36 6.21
CA ALA A 56 -2.33 14.15 6.74
C ALA A 56 -2.59 12.93 5.83
N VAL A 57 -3.82 12.78 5.34
CA VAL A 57 -4.18 11.70 4.40
C VAL A 57 -3.40 11.82 3.10
N ASP A 58 -3.27 13.02 2.55
CA ASP A 58 -2.51 13.24 1.31
C ASP A 58 -1.01 12.98 1.51
N ALA A 59 -0.42 13.43 2.63
CA ALA A 59 0.97 13.16 2.97
C ALA A 59 1.27 11.65 3.07
N VAL A 60 0.38 10.88 3.73
CA VAL A 60 0.49 9.42 3.81
C VAL A 60 0.39 8.80 2.41
N LYS A 61 -0.54 9.26 1.56
CA LYS A 61 -0.70 8.77 0.19
C LYS A 61 0.55 9.02 -0.65
N GLN A 62 1.09 10.24 -0.61
CA GLN A 62 2.32 10.59 -1.33
C GLN A 62 3.52 9.77 -0.86
N HIS A 63 3.65 9.58 0.46
CA HIS A 63 4.70 8.75 1.04
C HIS A 63 4.62 7.31 0.55
N LYS A 64 3.43 6.70 0.60
CA LYS A 64 3.20 5.34 0.08
C LYS A 64 3.50 5.24 -1.41
N GLN A 65 3.13 6.23 -2.21
CA GLN A 65 3.48 6.23 -3.64
C GLN A 65 5.00 6.25 -3.86
N LYS A 66 5.74 7.05 -3.08
CA LYS A 66 7.22 7.07 -3.15
C LYS A 66 7.83 5.73 -2.79
N LEU A 67 7.35 5.09 -1.72
CA LEU A 67 7.78 3.74 -1.32
C LEU A 67 7.51 2.73 -2.44
N ARG A 68 6.31 2.77 -3.01
CA ARG A 68 5.90 1.88 -4.10
C ARG A 68 6.79 2.05 -5.32
N ASN A 69 7.03 3.29 -5.76
CA ASN A 69 7.91 3.57 -6.90
C ASN A 69 9.34 3.07 -6.64
N ARG A 70 9.87 3.29 -5.42
CA ARG A 70 11.18 2.79 -5.02
C ARG A 70 11.28 1.27 -5.09
N LEU A 71 10.26 0.54 -4.61
CA LEU A 71 10.23 -0.92 -4.70
C LEU A 71 10.16 -1.38 -6.16
N CYS A 72 9.31 -0.77 -6.98
CA CYS A 72 9.24 -1.09 -8.40
C CYS A 72 10.57 -0.84 -9.13
N ASP A 73 11.26 0.26 -8.85
CA ASP A 73 12.59 0.56 -9.42
C ASP A 73 13.60 -0.54 -9.08
N ARG A 74 13.57 -1.05 -7.84
CA ARG A 74 14.45 -2.15 -7.39
C ARG A 74 14.11 -3.45 -8.11
N LEU A 75 12.83 -3.78 -8.20
CA LEU A 75 12.34 -4.97 -8.90
C LEU A 75 12.67 -4.95 -10.40
N VAL A 76 12.55 -3.80 -11.07
CA VAL A 76 12.96 -3.62 -12.47
C VAL A 76 14.46 -3.86 -12.63
N LYS A 77 15.29 -3.35 -11.73
CA LYS A 77 16.75 -3.59 -11.77
C LYS A 77 17.12 -5.07 -11.61
N CYS A 78 16.29 -5.84 -10.90
CA CYS A 78 16.43 -7.28 -10.76
C CYS A 78 15.75 -8.07 -11.91
N ASN A 79 15.23 -7.39 -12.94
CA ASN A 79 14.48 -7.98 -14.06
C ASN A 79 13.22 -8.77 -13.64
N ALA A 80 12.58 -8.38 -12.52
CA ALA A 80 11.43 -9.09 -11.94
C ALA A 80 10.16 -9.06 -12.82
N PHE A 81 10.07 -8.11 -13.75
CA PHE A 81 8.89 -7.83 -14.57
C PHE A 81 9.11 -8.09 -16.07
N TRP A 82 10.00 -9.03 -16.43
CA TRP A 82 10.41 -9.27 -17.83
C TRP A 82 9.25 -9.48 -18.83
N SER A 83 8.07 -9.88 -18.33
CA SER A 83 6.88 -10.24 -19.10
C SER A 83 5.80 -9.17 -19.08
N TYR A 84 6.04 -8.04 -18.39
CA TYR A 84 5.11 -6.93 -18.29
C TYR A 84 5.55 -5.79 -19.19
N ASP A 85 4.61 -5.24 -19.97
CA ASP A 85 4.78 -3.95 -20.63
C ASP A 85 4.62 -2.85 -19.57
N VAL A 86 5.72 -2.51 -18.90
CA VAL A 86 5.73 -1.53 -17.79
C VAL A 86 5.62 -0.11 -18.36
N LYS A 87 4.42 0.28 -18.81
CA LYS A 87 4.12 1.67 -19.20
C LYS A 87 4.05 2.60 -17.99
N SER A 88 3.61 2.07 -16.86
CA SER A 88 3.56 2.75 -15.56
C SER A 88 3.61 1.72 -14.45
N TYR A 89 4.28 2.05 -13.34
CA TYR A 89 4.28 1.22 -12.15
C TYR A 89 2.88 1.06 -11.55
N ASP A 90 2.00 2.04 -11.70
CA ASP A 90 0.64 2.00 -11.15
C ASP A 90 -0.22 0.88 -11.76
N ALA A 91 0.17 0.36 -12.92
CA ALA A 91 -0.52 -0.77 -13.57
C ALA A 91 -0.15 -2.13 -12.95
N ILE A 92 0.92 -2.21 -12.16
CA ILE A 92 1.37 -3.46 -11.54
C ILE A 92 0.48 -3.79 -10.33
N PRO A 93 -0.14 -4.98 -10.26
CA PRO A 93 -0.91 -5.37 -9.08
C PRO A 93 -0.04 -5.43 -7.80
N ASP A 94 -0.63 -5.06 -6.67
CA ASP A 94 0.08 -5.09 -5.37
C ASP A 94 0.56 -6.49 -5.02
N GLU A 95 -0.20 -7.53 -5.39
CA GLU A 95 0.18 -8.91 -5.14
C GLU A 95 1.44 -9.32 -5.89
N GLU A 96 1.63 -8.83 -7.12
CA GLU A 96 2.86 -9.07 -7.89
C GLU A 96 4.05 -8.41 -7.20
N ILE A 97 3.89 -7.17 -6.73
CA ILE A 97 4.96 -6.48 -5.99
C ILE A 97 5.32 -7.26 -4.74
N ILE A 98 4.33 -7.65 -3.94
CA ILE A 98 4.56 -8.39 -2.69
C ILE A 98 5.29 -9.71 -2.93
N GLU A 99 4.83 -10.49 -3.91
CA GLU A 99 5.44 -11.77 -4.26
C GLU A 99 6.88 -11.60 -4.73
N LYS A 100 7.12 -10.68 -5.69
CA LYS A 100 8.46 -10.43 -6.22
C LYS A 100 9.40 -9.83 -5.18
N CYS A 101 8.91 -9.01 -4.25
CA CYS A 101 9.70 -8.48 -3.14
C CYS A 101 10.28 -9.62 -2.28
N PHE A 102 9.45 -10.59 -1.87
CA PHE A 102 9.95 -11.73 -1.10
C PHE A 102 10.92 -12.62 -1.88
N MET A 103 10.72 -12.77 -3.19
CA MET A 103 11.54 -13.66 -4.01
C MET A 103 12.89 -13.06 -4.42
N MET A 104 12.97 -11.72 -4.58
CA MET A 104 14.06 -11.10 -5.34
C MET A 104 14.77 -9.95 -4.62
N LEU A 105 14.21 -9.42 -3.53
CA LEU A 105 14.79 -8.28 -2.82
C LEU A 105 15.37 -8.67 -1.46
N ASP A 106 16.14 -7.74 -0.88
CA ASP A 106 16.78 -7.90 0.42
C ASP A 106 15.85 -7.54 1.59
N MET A 107 16.32 -7.76 2.83
CA MET A 107 15.55 -7.50 4.05
C MET A 107 15.15 -6.03 4.21
N ASN A 108 15.99 -5.07 3.79
CA ASN A 108 15.68 -3.65 3.90
C ASN A 108 14.53 -3.28 2.95
N ASP A 109 14.55 -3.82 1.73
CA ASP A 109 13.47 -3.63 0.77
C ASP A 109 12.17 -4.32 1.25
N ILE A 110 12.26 -5.48 1.91
CA ILE A 110 11.10 -6.13 2.53
C ILE A 110 10.51 -5.28 3.67
N GLU A 111 11.32 -4.60 4.47
CA GLU A 111 10.82 -3.67 5.50
C GLU A 111 10.01 -2.52 4.88
N LEU A 112 10.47 -1.97 3.74
CA LEU A 112 9.72 -0.95 2.99
C LEU A 112 8.38 -1.49 2.48
N MET A 113 8.33 -2.76 2.07
CA MET A 113 7.07 -3.42 1.70
C MET A 113 6.11 -3.53 2.89
N PHE A 114 6.61 -3.84 4.10
CA PHE A 114 5.81 -3.86 5.33
C PHE A 114 5.33 -2.47 5.78
N GLU A 115 6.02 -1.40 5.39
CA GLU A 115 5.56 -0.03 5.58
C GLU A 115 4.48 0.36 4.56
N LEU A 116 4.63 -0.08 3.32
CA LEU A 116 3.70 0.21 2.23
C LEU A 116 2.35 -0.49 2.42
N TYR A 117 2.37 -1.79 2.68
CA TYR A 117 1.18 -2.64 2.72
C TYR A 117 0.81 -3.10 4.13
N PRO A 118 -0.49 -3.22 4.45
CA PRO A 118 -0.91 -3.80 5.72
C PRO A 118 -0.35 -5.22 5.89
N ARG A 119 0.19 -5.54 7.08
CA ARG A 119 0.75 -6.86 7.41
C ARG A 119 -0.19 -8.03 7.09
N LYS A 120 -1.50 -7.83 7.31
CA LYS A 120 -2.55 -8.82 6.97
C LYS A 120 -2.59 -9.11 5.47
N ARG A 121 -2.46 -8.07 4.63
CA ARG A 121 -2.48 -8.18 3.18
C ARG A 121 -1.23 -8.90 2.67
N ILE A 122 -0.05 -8.54 3.17
CA ILE A 122 1.21 -9.22 2.83
C ILE A 122 1.12 -10.71 3.17
N ARG A 123 0.65 -11.05 4.38
CA ARG A 123 0.46 -12.43 4.79
C ARG A 123 -0.50 -13.19 3.89
N GLN A 124 -1.61 -12.56 3.51
CA GLN A 124 -2.59 -13.17 2.61
C GLN A 124 -1.97 -13.51 1.26
N VAL A 125 -1.28 -12.56 0.61
CA VAL A 125 -0.65 -12.79 -0.69
C VAL A 125 0.40 -13.89 -0.60
N TRP A 126 1.24 -13.85 0.43
CA TRP A 126 2.23 -14.90 0.67
C TRP A 126 1.58 -16.29 0.80
N GLN A 127 0.49 -16.42 1.57
CA GLN A 127 -0.24 -17.67 1.71
C GLN A 127 -0.86 -18.15 0.40
N GLU A 128 -1.43 -17.25 -0.38
CA GLU A 128 -2.19 -17.57 -1.58
C GLU A 128 -1.28 -17.89 -2.78
N ARG A 129 -0.08 -17.33 -2.85
CA ARG A 129 0.78 -17.41 -4.03
C ARG A 129 2.10 -18.16 -3.82
N MET A 130 2.67 -18.08 -2.62
CA MET A 130 4.01 -18.60 -2.34
C MET A 130 3.98 -19.85 -1.44
N ALA A 131 3.22 -19.81 -0.35
CA ALA A 131 3.17 -20.90 0.64
C ALA A 131 2.61 -22.21 0.08
N ILE A 132 1.87 -22.14 -1.03
CA ILE A 132 1.27 -23.30 -1.71
C ILE A 132 2.19 -23.97 -2.73
N GLN A 133 3.40 -23.44 -2.99
CA GLN A 133 4.32 -23.97 -4.00
C GLN A 133 5.16 -25.18 -3.53
N GLY A 134 4.81 -25.78 -2.39
CA GLY A 134 5.42 -26.99 -1.86
C GLY A 134 6.95 -26.90 -1.73
N GLU A 135 7.64 -27.97 -2.15
CA GLU A 135 9.09 -28.12 -2.03
C GLU A 135 9.89 -27.03 -2.78
N TYR A 136 9.35 -26.48 -3.88
CA TYR A 136 10.07 -25.50 -4.72
C TYR A 136 10.45 -24.22 -3.94
N MET A 137 9.58 -23.74 -3.05
CA MET A 137 9.82 -22.54 -2.24
C MET A 137 10.00 -22.84 -0.75
N LYS A 138 10.22 -24.10 -0.36
CA LYS A 138 10.15 -24.54 1.04
C LYS A 138 11.05 -23.74 1.97
N MET A 139 12.34 -23.62 1.66
CA MET A 139 13.29 -22.92 2.54
C MET A 139 12.94 -21.43 2.69
N LEU A 140 12.58 -20.77 1.59
CA LEU A 140 12.15 -19.38 1.58
C LEU A 140 10.88 -19.19 2.43
N ASN A 141 9.88 -20.06 2.26
CA ASN A 141 8.63 -20.02 2.99
C ASN A 141 8.81 -20.31 4.48
N VAL A 142 9.71 -21.20 4.87
CA VAL A 142 10.07 -21.45 6.28
C VAL A 142 10.67 -20.19 6.89
N MET A 143 11.65 -19.57 6.22
CA MET A 143 12.25 -18.32 6.68
C MET A 143 11.20 -17.21 6.82
N ILE A 144 10.34 -17.00 5.81
CA ILE A 144 9.29 -15.98 5.87
C ILE A 144 8.32 -16.24 7.03
N SER A 145 7.91 -17.49 7.22
CA SER A 145 7.01 -17.91 8.30
C SER A 145 7.58 -17.56 9.67
N MET A 146 8.86 -17.87 9.89
CA MET A 146 9.53 -17.64 11.17
C MET A 146 9.80 -16.15 11.39
N TYR A 147 10.49 -15.51 10.46
CA TYR A 147 11.05 -14.18 10.65
C TYR A 147 9.97 -13.08 10.57
N TYR A 148 9.12 -13.13 9.54
CA TYR A 148 8.14 -12.06 9.31
C TYR A 148 6.77 -12.33 9.94
N PHE A 149 6.42 -13.60 10.20
CA PHE A 149 5.10 -13.96 10.76
C PHE A 149 5.15 -14.62 12.13
N GLY A 150 6.34 -14.88 12.69
CA GLY A 150 6.49 -15.41 14.05
C GLY A 150 5.86 -16.78 14.24
N ILE A 151 5.81 -17.61 13.19
CA ILE A 151 5.19 -18.93 13.22
C ILE A 151 6.16 -19.91 13.89
N LYS A 152 5.74 -20.50 15.02
CA LYS A 152 6.57 -21.39 15.85
C LYS A 152 6.94 -22.71 15.16
N GLU A 153 5.99 -23.30 14.44
CA GLU A 153 6.17 -24.56 13.70
C GLU A 153 5.91 -24.32 12.20
N PRO A 154 6.88 -23.71 11.49
CA PRO A 154 6.69 -23.24 10.11
C PRO A 154 6.38 -24.38 9.14
N GLU A 155 7.05 -25.52 9.25
CA GLU A 155 6.86 -26.67 8.35
C GLU A 155 5.44 -27.24 8.45
N LYS A 156 4.99 -27.58 9.66
CA LYS A 156 3.62 -28.04 9.92
C LYS A 156 2.56 -27.04 9.47
N TYR A 157 2.85 -25.74 9.62
CA TYR A 157 1.97 -24.69 9.16
C TYR A 157 1.85 -24.67 7.63
N LEU A 158 2.97 -24.76 6.92
CA LEU A 158 3.01 -24.78 5.46
C LEU A 158 2.31 -26.01 4.89
N GLU A 159 2.59 -27.20 5.43
CA GLU A 159 1.90 -28.44 5.05
C GLU A 159 0.38 -28.32 5.20
N LYS A 160 -0.08 -27.66 6.28
CA LYS A 160 -1.51 -27.41 6.49
C LYS A 160 -2.09 -26.50 5.41
N ILE A 161 -1.39 -25.41 5.07
CA ILE A 161 -1.84 -24.45 4.05
C ILE A 161 -1.90 -25.13 2.67
N GLU A 162 -0.86 -25.89 2.31
CA GLU A 162 -0.80 -26.64 1.05
C GLU A 162 -1.94 -27.66 0.95
N ARG A 163 -2.14 -28.47 1.99
CA ARG A 163 -3.25 -29.44 2.04
C ARG A 163 -4.62 -28.77 1.94
N GLN A 164 -4.81 -27.63 2.60
CA GLN A 164 -6.06 -26.86 2.51
C GLN A 164 -6.30 -26.36 1.07
N HIS A 165 -5.25 -25.91 0.40
CA HIS A 165 -5.32 -25.48 -0.99
C HIS A 165 -5.67 -26.64 -1.93
N ILE A 166 -4.98 -27.78 -1.81
CA ILE A 166 -5.26 -28.99 -2.60
C ILE A 166 -6.71 -29.44 -2.41
N ASN A 167 -7.18 -29.53 -1.16
CA ASN A 167 -8.56 -29.92 -0.87
C ASN A 167 -9.59 -28.94 -1.47
N LYS A 168 -9.27 -27.65 -1.53
CA LYS A 168 -10.14 -26.65 -2.17
C LYS A 168 -10.21 -26.87 -3.68
N LEU A 169 -9.08 -27.10 -4.34
CA LEU A 169 -9.02 -27.38 -5.78
C LEU A 169 -9.79 -28.66 -6.13
N LEU A 170 -9.60 -29.73 -5.36
CA LEU A 170 -10.32 -30.99 -5.55
C LEU A 170 -11.84 -30.83 -5.40
N LYS A 171 -12.29 -30.07 -4.40
CA LYS A 171 -13.73 -29.78 -4.25
C LYS A 171 -14.26 -29.00 -5.45
N GLN A 172 -13.54 -27.96 -5.88
CA GLN A 172 -13.93 -27.15 -7.04
C GLN A 172 -14.01 -27.98 -8.33
N SER A 173 -13.07 -28.91 -8.55
CA SER A 173 -13.10 -29.80 -9.71
C SER A 173 -14.25 -30.80 -9.66
N VAL A 174 -14.63 -31.28 -8.48
CA VAL A 174 -15.78 -32.18 -8.30
C VAL A 174 -17.09 -31.44 -8.59
N TYR A 175 -17.28 -30.23 -8.04
CA TYR A 175 -18.45 -29.39 -8.33
C TYR A 175 -18.52 -28.97 -9.81
N ALA A 176 -17.38 -28.67 -10.45
CA ALA A 176 -17.34 -28.33 -11.87
C ALA A 176 -17.65 -29.53 -12.79
N SER A 177 -17.42 -30.76 -12.32
CA SER A 177 -17.70 -31.99 -13.05
C SER A 177 -19.16 -32.46 -12.95
N GLY A 178 -20.02 -31.77 -12.18
CA GLY A 178 -21.43 -32.13 -12.00
C GLY A 178 -21.67 -33.47 -11.30
N ILE A 179 -20.66 -34.00 -10.59
CA ILE A 179 -20.79 -35.22 -9.80
C ILE A 179 -21.24 -34.78 -8.40
N ASP A 180 -22.54 -34.63 -8.21
CA ASP A 180 -23.13 -34.52 -6.88
C ASP A 180 -23.05 -35.89 -6.19
N CYS A 181 -22.44 -35.94 -5.00
CA CYS A 181 -22.57 -37.08 -4.08
C CYS A 181 -23.90 -37.04 -3.35
#